data_AF-A0A820K5E0-F1
#
_entry.id   AF-A0A820K5E0-F1
#
_cell.length_a   1.000
_cell.length_b   1.000
_cell.length_c   1.000
_cell.angle_alpha   90.00
_cell.angle_beta   90.00
_cell.angle_gamma   90.00
#
_symmetry.space_group_name_H-M   'P 1'
#
loop_
_entity.id
_entity.type
_entity.pdbx_description
1 polymer ?
#
loop_
_entity_poly.entity_id
_entity_poly.type
_entity_poly.pdbx_seq_one_letter_code
_entity_poly.pdbx_strand_id
1 'polypeptide(L)'
;MGKVLEKIIKQRYNILRLNRCAQQALDRNHHTAVIFFDIKSAFDSVWHDGLIYKMNDFRIPVYFIRWIISFLCKRTAQIELENQLSHSFEIKSGTPQGSPLSPLLYILFTSDSMNSISSQVVYGLFADDTAIFTSSNTTSRVRDRLQESIDQFVLWCHSWKLVIQPTKTELIHFLPHPRKKYSNPIHLKVSNIDIRPQPFARYLGIIFDKQLRWQEHVKHIETRIQSRINLLRFLNRITPDSNEKIMLNIYKSLIRPILTYGSSVLLNAEDK
;
A
#
# COMPACT_ATOMS: atom_id res chain seq x y z
N MET A 1 -18.66 -10.29 3.77
CA MET A 1 -18.83 -9.06 2.95
C MET A 1 -18.27 -7.80 3.64
N GLY A 2 -18.53 -7.58 4.95
CA GLY A 2 -18.07 -6.38 5.68
C GLY A 2 -16.56 -6.13 5.73
N LYS A 3 -15.71 -7.16 5.94
CA LYS A 3 -14.24 -6.99 6.01
C LYS A 3 -13.59 -6.59 4.68
N VAL A 4 -14.15 -7.03 3.56
CA VAL A 4 -13.69 -6.65 2.21
C VAL A 4 -14.08 -5.20 1.92
N LEU A 5 -15.29 -4.79 2.30
CA LEU A 5 -15.74 -3.40 2.20
C LEU A 5 -14.90 -2.46 3.05
N GLU A 6 -14.60 -2.81 4.31
CA GLU A 6 -13.79 -1.96 5.19
C GLU A 6 -12.35 -1.81 4.66
N LYS A 7 -11.78 -2.90 4.14
CA LYS A 7 -10.47 -2.89 3.46
C LYS A 7 -10.50 -1.99 2.22
N ILE A 8 -11.52 -2.11 1.37
CA ILE A 8 -11.70 -1.27 0.17
C ILE A 8 -11.90 0.21 0.54
N ILE A 9 -12.67 0.51 1.58
CA ILE A 9 -12.94 1.89 2.04
C ILE A 9 -11.65 2.54 2.54
N LYS A 10 -10.88 1.87 3.40
CA LYS A 10 -9.60 2.39 3.91
C LYS A 10 -8.57 2.55 2.79
N GLN A 11 -8.51 1.60 1.86
CA GLN A 11 -7.63 1.67 0.69
C GLN A 11 -7.97 2.88 -0.19
N ARG A 12 -9.25 3.02 -0.56
CA ARG A 12 -9.74 4.13 -1.39
C ARG A 12 -9.54 5.48 -0.71
N TYR A 13 -9.71 5.55 0.61
CA TYR A 13 -9.47 6.77 1.37
C TYR A 13 -8.01 7.25 1.27
N ASN A 14 -7.04 6.36 1.48
CA ASN A 14 -5.61 6.71 1.39
C ASN A 14 -5.23 7.21 0.00
N ILE A 15 -5.71 6.53 -1.05
CA ILE A 15 -5.52 6.92 -2.44
C ILE A 15 -6.08 8.32 -2.71
N LEU A 16 -7.35 8.57 -2.34
CA LEU A 16 -8.02 9.85 -2.59
C LEU A 16 -7.39 10.99 -1.81
N ARG A 17 -6.97 10.73 -0.56
CA ARG A 17 -6.28 11.70 0.28
C ARG A 17 -4.95 12.11 -0.36
N LEU A 18 -4.15 11.12 -0.78
CA LEU A 18 -2.88 11.39 -1.46
C LEU A 18 -3.09 12.23 -2.72
N ASN A 19 -4.03 11.81 -3.59
CA ASN A 19 -4.34 12.54 -4.81
C ASN A 19 -4.76 13.99 -4.51
N ARG A 20 -5.71 14.20 -3.59
CA ARG A 20 -6.20 15.53 -3.23
C ARG A 20 -5.08 16.42 -2.68
N CYS A 21 -4.23 15.90 -1.79
CA CYS A 21 -3.11 16.66 -1.27
C CYS A 21 -2.10 17.04 -2.36
N ALA A 22 -1.78 16.10 -3.26
CA ALA A 22 -0.89 16.37 -4.39
C ALA A 22 -1.49 17.41 -5.35
N GLN A 23 -2.77 17.29 -5.71
CA GLN A 23 -3.48 18.26 -6.54
C GLN A 23 -3.49 19.66 -5.91
N GLN A 24 -3.93 19.78 -4.65
CA GLN A 24 -3.97 21.06 -3.94
C GLN A 24 -2.59 21.72 -3.83
N ALA A 25 -1.54 20.92 -3.66
CA ALA A 25 -0.18 21.43 -3.64
C ALA A 25 0.27 21.92 -5.02
N LEU A 26 -0.04 21.18 -6.09
CA LEU A 26 0.25 21.61 -7.46
C LEU A 26 -0.48 22.92 -7.81
N ASP A 27 -1.75 23.06 -7.46
CA ASP A 27 -2.53 24.28 -7.67
C ASP A 27 -1.94 25.49 -6.92
N ARG A 28 -1.29 25.24 -5.77
CA ARG A 28 -0.56 26.25 -4.98
C ARG A 28 0.90 26.45 -5.41
N ASN A 29 1.33 25.86 -6.53
CA ASN A 29 2.71 25.87 -6.98
C ASN A 29 3.72 25.31 -5.95
N HIS A 30 3.28 24.37 -5.12
CA HIS A 30 4.12 23.68 -4.14
C HIS A 30 4.67 22.36 -4.69
N HIS A 31 5.85 22.00 -4.20
CA HIS A 31 6.47 20.69 -4.39
C HIS A 31 5.84 19.69 -3.43
N THR A 32 5.54 18.48 -3.92
CA THR A 32 5.09 17.37 -3.08
C THR A 32 5.91 16.14 -3.39
N ALA A 33 6.47 15.50 -2.38
CA ALA A 33 7.12 14.21 -2.55
C ALA A 33 6.50 13.16 -1.64
N VAL A 34 6.47 11.93 -2.14
CA VAL A 34 5.87 10.77 -1.51
C VAL A 34 6.83 9.62 -1.61
N ILE A 35 7.10 8.98 -0.49
CA ILE A 35 7.85 7.74 -0.42
C ILE A 35 6.90 6.60 -0.02
N PHE A 36 6.98 5.50 -0.75
CA PHE A 36 6.22 4.27 -0.53
C PHE A 36 7.17 3.19 -0.06
N PHE A 37 6.96 2.68 1.15
CA PHE A 37 7.76 1.62 1.73
C PHE A 37 7.11 0.25 1.54
N ASP A 38 7.95 -0.74 1.27
CA ASP A 38 7.60 -2.16 1.29
C ASP A 38 8.22 -2.81 2.53
N ILE A 39 7.38 -3.38 3.39
CA ILE A 39 7.84 -4.10 4.59
C ILE A 39 7.97 -5.58 4.25
N LYS A 40 9.17 -6.13 4.43
CA LYS A 40 9.46 -7.54 4.16
C LYS A 40 8.59 -8.44 5.03
N SER A 41 7.80 -9.30 4.38
CA SER A 41 7.02 -10.36 5.02
C SER A 41 6.22 -9.86 6.22
N ALA A 42 5.54 -8.72 6.07
CA ALA A 42 4.97 -7.96 7.19
C ALA A 42 4.16 -8.80 8.20
N PHE A 43 3.27 -9.67 7.71
CA PHE A 43 2.47 -10.55 8.58
C PHE A 43 3.29 -11.63 9.28
N ASP A 44 4.36 -12.12 8.65
CA ASP A 44 5.24 -13.16 9.18
C ASP A 44 6.28 -12.58 10.16
N SER A 45 6.55 -11.28 10.05
CA SER A 45 7.50 -10.53 10.88
C SER A 45 6.92 -10.01 12.20
N VAL A 46 5.61 -10.18 12.47
CA VAL A 46 4.99 -9.70 13.71
C VAL A 46 5.65 -10.35 14.92
N TRP A 47 6.34 -9.55 15.73
CA TRP A 47 6.99 -10.02 16.94
C TRP A 47 5.96 -10.20 18.07
N HIS A 48 5.78 -11.44 18.52
CA HIS A 48 4.73 -11.82 19.48
C HIS A 48 4.83 -11.07 20.81
N ASP A 49 6.02 -11.00 21.42
CA ASP A 49 6.17 -10.31 22.72
C ASP A 49 5.88 -8.81 22.59
N GLY A 50 6.32 -8.19 21.49
CA GLY A 50 6.03 -6.81 21.19
C GLY A 50 4.52 -6.56 20.99
N LEU A 51 3.83 -7.48 20.31
CA LEU A 51 2.39 -7.43 20.16
C LEU A 51 1.66 -7.55 21.51
N ILE A 52 2.09 -8.46 22.38
CA ILE A 52 1.53 -8.64 23.73
C ILE A 52 1.76 -7.38 24.57
N TYR A 53 2.95 -6.80 24.52
CA TYR A 53 3.28 -5.54 25.18
C TYR A 53 2.30 -4.43 24.76
N LYS A 54 2.06 -4.27 23.45
CA LYS A 54 1.08 -3.30 22.93
C LYS A 54 -0.33 -3.59 23.42
N MET A 55 -0.77 -4.85 23.42
CA MET A 55 -2.11 -5.19 23.91
C MET A 55 -2.30 -4.83 25.39
N ASN A 56 -1.25 -4.99 26.19
CA ASN A 56 -1.25 -4.58 27.59
C ASN A 56 -1.30 -3.06 27.72
N ASP A 57 -0.56 -2.31 26.89
CA ASP A 57 -0.59 -0.85 26.84
C ASP A 57 -1.98 -0.31 26.44
N PHE A 58 -2.65 -0.96 25.48
CA PHE A 58 -4.05 -0.69 25.10
C PHE A 58 -5.09 -1.12 26.15
N ARG A 59 -4.66 -1.66 27.29
CA ARG A 59 -5.53 -2.15 28.37
C ARG A 59 -6.54 -3.21 27.91
N ILE A 60 -6.16 -4.04 26.96
CA ILE A 60 -6.99 -5.17 26.52
C ILE A 60 -7.11 -6.17 27.68
N PRO A 61 -8.32 -6.69 27.99
CA PRO A 61 -8.48 -7.64 29.08
C PRO A 61 -7.58 -8.87 28.97
N VAL A 62 -6.97 -9.26 30.09
CA VAL A 62 -5.95 -10.32 30.16
C VAL A 62 -6.43 -11.65 29.57
N TYR A 63 -7.72 -11.98 29.72
CA TYR A 63 -8.27 -13.22 29.16
C TYR A 63 -8.25 -13.23 27.62
N PHE A 64 -8.47 -12.08 26.97
CA PHE A 64 -8.30 -11.96 25.52
C PHE A 64 -6.84 -12.07 25.11
N ILE A 65 -5.93 -11.44 25.84
CA ILE A 65 -4.49 -11.54 25.57
C ILE A 65 -4.04 -13.00 25.67
N ARG A 66 -4.46 -13.75 26.69
CA ARG A 66 -4.15 -15.19 26.84
C ARG A 66 -4.67 -16.01 25.67
N TRP A 67 -5.88 -15.74 25.19
CA TRP A 67 -6.43 -16.41 24.02
C TRP A 67 -5.61 -16.11 22.75
N ILE A 68 -5.19 -14.85 22.55
CA ILE A 68 -4.34 -14.46 21.42
C ILE A 68 -2.95 -15.13 21.51
N ILE A 69 -2.36 -15.20 22.70
CA ILE A 69 -1.09 -15.94 22.92
C ILE A 69 -1.27 -17.40 22.51
N SER A 70 -2.35 -18.05 22.94
CA SER A 70 -2.65 -19.43 22.54
C SER A 70 -2.87 -19.57 21.03
N PHE A 71 -3.36 -18.53 20.36
CA PHE A 71 -3.56 -18.50 18.92
C PHE A 71 -2.24 -18.31 18.14
N LEU A 72 -1.25 -17.62 18.71
CA LEU A 72 0.01 -17.26 18.03
C LEU A 72 1.19 -18.18 18.33
N CYS A 73 1.30 -18.67 19.57
CA CYS A 73 2.46 -19.40 20.08
C CYS A 73 2.33 -20.93 19.91
N LYS A 74 3.47 -21.63 20.04
CA LYS A 74 3.58 -23.11 19.92
C LYS A 74 3.03 -23.66 18.61
N ARG A 75 3.05 -22.85 17.55
CA ARG A 75 2.66 -23.29 16.21
C ARG A 75 3.84 -23.98 15.55
N THR A 76 3.58 -25.09 14.89
CA THR A 76 4.56 -25.77 14.05
C THR A 76 4.08 -25.81 12.61
N ALA A 77 5.01 -25.92 11.67
CA ALA A 77 4.76 -26.10 10.26
C ALA A 77 5.65 -27.19 9.68
N GLN A 78 5.20 -27.75 8.56
CA GLN A 78 5.92 -28.71 7.73
C GLN A 78 5.76 -28.29 6.27
N ILE A 79 6.75 -28.62 5.45
CA ILE A 79 6.71 -28.41 4.01
C ILE A 79 6.35 -29.75 3.37
N GLU A 80 5.33 -29.74 2.52
CA GLU A 80 4.96 -30.90 1.69
C GLU A 80 5.48 -30.68 0.27
N LEU A 81 6.29 -31.62 -0.23
CA LEU A 81 6.76 -31.65 -1.61
C LEU A 81 6.56 -33.06 -2.15
N GLU A 82 5.81 -33.19 -3.25
CA GLU A 82 5.56 -34.48 -3.91
C GLU A 82 5.09 -35.59 -2.94
N ASN A 83 4.14 -35.26 -2.05
CA ASN A 83 3.61 -36.12 -0.98
C ASN A 83 4.63 -36.54 0.10
N GLN A 84 5.79 -35.89 0.18
CA GLN A 84 6.74 -36.06 1.28
C GLN A 84 6.71 -34.85 2.20
N LEU A 85 6.60 -35.10 3.51
CA LEU A 85 6.62 -34.08 4.54
C LEU A 85 8.03 -33.88 5.10
N SER A 86 8.42 -32.62 5.26
CA SER A 86 9.63 -32.26 5.98
C SER A 86 9.50 -32.53 7.48
N HIS A 87 10.62 -32.43 8.20
CA HIS A 87 10.58 -32.29 9.65
C HIS A 87 9.75 -31.07 10.07
N SER A 88 9.08 -31.20 11.21
CA SER A 88 8.29 -30.12 11.80
C SER A 88 9.22 -29.06 12.40
N PHE A 89 8.94 -27.80 12.12
CA PHE A 89 9.67 -26.66 12.70
C PHE A 89 8.70 -25.68 13.36
N GLU A 90 9.18 -25.00 14.39
CA GLU A 90 8.38 -24.04 15.16
C GLU A 90 8.33 -22.67 14.49
N ILE A 91 7.15 -22.06 14.47
CA ILE A 91 6.92 -20.69 14.00
C ILE A 91 7.04 -19.73 15.19
N LYS A 92 8.15 -18.98 15.21
CA LYS A 92 8.50 -18.08 16.32
C LYS A 92 8.00 -16.63 16.15
N SER A 93 7.52 -16.27 14.97
CA SER A 93 7.02 -14.93 14.67
C SER A 93 5.83 -14.99 13.72
N GLY A 94 5.12 -13.88 13.62
CA GLY A 94 4.10 -13.68 12.62
C GLY A 94 2.73 -14.17 13.01
N THR A 95 1.77 -13.91 12.13
CA THR A 95 0.36 -14.24 12.30
C THR A 95 -0.06 -15.24 11.24
N PRO A 96 -1.00 -16.17 11.53
CA PRO A 96 -1.44 -17.16 10.53
C PRO A 96 -2.03 -16.47 9.28
N GLN A 97 -1.43 -16.70 8.11
CA GLN A 97 -1.99 -16.19 6.86
C GLN A 97 -3.35 -16.85 6.59
N GLY A 98 -4.30 -16.08 6.08
CA GLY A 98 -5.68 -16.53 5.88
C GLY A 98 -6.57 -16.44 7.13
N SER A 99 -6.02 -16.22 8.33
CA SER A 99 -6.85 -15.95 9.50
C SER A 99 -7.51 -14.57 9.41
N PRO A 100 -8.83 -14.45 9.67
CA PRO A 100 -9.52 -13.17 9.72
C PRO A 100 -9.06 -12.24 10.85
N LEU A 101 -8.26 -12.74 11.80
CA LEU A 101 -7.72 -11.99 12.93
C LEU A 101 -6.35 -11.37 12.63
N SER A 102 -5.54 -12.01 11.78
CA SER A 102 -4.19 -11.57 11.45
C SER A 102 -4.10 -10.11 10.97
N PRO A 103 -5.01 -9.61 10.10
CA PRO A 103 -5.05 -8.18 9.74
C PRO A 103 -5.27 -7.25 10.93
N LEU A 104 -6.11 -7.65 11.89
CA LEU A 104 -6.39 -6.83 13.07
C LEU A 104 -5.17 -6.77 14.00
N LEU A 105 -4.51 -7.91 14.22
CA LEU A 105 -3.28 -7.99 15.01
C LEU A 105 -2.16 -7.17 14.39
N TYR A 106 -2.05 -7.19 13.07
CA TYR A 106 -1.07 -6.37 12.36
C TYR A 106 -1.35 -4.87 12.51
N ILE A 107 -2.62 -4.44 12.36
CA ILE A 107 -3.02 -3.04 12.60
C ILE A 107 -2.71 -2.62 14.03
N LEU A 108 -2.99 -3.47 15.02
CA LEU A 108 -2.66 -3.19 16.42
C LEU A 108 -1.15 -3.05 16.60
N PHE A 109 -0.38 -3.95 15.99
CA PHE A 109 1.08 -3.93 16.02
C PHE A 109 1.67 -2.64 15.44
N THR A 110 1.15 -2.15 14.32
CA THR A 110 1.71 -0.97 13.62
C THR A 110 1.03 0.36 13.95
N SER A 111 0.07 0.35 14.88
CA SER A 111 -0.80 1.50 15.18
C SER A 111 -0.08 2.79 15.60
N ASP A 112 1.08 2.68 16.25
CA ASP A 112 1.89 3.79 16.76
C ASP A 112 3.08 4.14 15.85
N SER A 113 3.20 3.48 14.69
CA SER A 113 4.35 3.60 13.79
C SER A 113 4.65 5.01 13.28
N MET A 114 3.65 5.89 13.36
CA MET A 114 3.70 7.26 12.86
C MET A 114 3.65 8.31 13.99
N ASN A 115 3.68 7.90 15.26
CA ASN A 115 3.51 8.82 16.39
C ASN A 115 4.66 9.82 16.56
N SER A 116 5.87 9.45 16.13
CA SER A 116 7.06 10.31 16.17
C SER A 116 7.20 11.24 14.96
N ILE A 117 6.29 11.14 13.98
CA ILE A 117 6.35 11.92 12.75
C ILE A 117 5.74 13.31 12.96
N SER A 118 6.38 14.33 12.39
CA SER A 118 5.94 15.72 12.42
C SER A 118 4.53 15.90 11.86
N SER A 119 3.73 16.79 12.46
CA SER A 119 2.38 17.13 12.00
C SER A 119 2.33 17.76 10.60
N GLN A 120 3.48 18.23 10.09
CA GLN A 120 3.63 18.77 8.74
C GLN A 120 3.70 17.69 7.67
N VAL A 121 3.83 16.43 8.07
CA VAL A 121 3.94 15.26 7.21
C VAL A 121 2.65 14.47 7.30
N VAL A 122 2.22 13.97 6.14
CA VAL A 122 1.02 13.17 5.99
C VAL A 122 1.43 11.75 5.68
N TYR A 123 0.70 10.78 6.22
CA TYR A 123 0.97 9.36 5.98
C TYR A 123 -0.31 8.61 5.59
N GLY A 124 -0.12 7.49 4.91
CA GLY A 124 -1.15 6.53 4.55
C GLY A 124 -0.69 5.12 4.90
N LEU A 125 -1.36 4.50 5.86
CA LEU A 125 -1.11 3.12 6.29
C LEU A 125 -2.15 2.19 5.70
N PHE A 126 -1.72 1.12 5.04
CA PHE A 126 -2.61 0.07 4.57
C PHE A 126 -1.92 -1.30 4.61
N ALA A 127 -2.16 -2.04 5.69
CA ALA A 127 -1.40 -3.26 5.97
C ALA A 127 0.11 -2.98 5.82
N ASP A 128 0.80 -3.72 4.96
CA ASP A 128 2.23 -3.60 4.67
C ASP A 128 2.61 -2.40 3.80
N ASP A 129 1.65 -1.83 3.06
CA ASP A 129 1.87 -0.63 2.24
C ASP A 129 1.87 0.62 3.12
N THR A 130 3.03 1.27 3.23
CA THR A 130 3.19 2.53 3.97
C THR A 130 3.58 3.66 3.04
N ALA A 131 2.83 4.76 3.07
CA ALA A 131 3.17 5.98 2.35
C ALA A 131 3.44 7.13 3.32
N ILE A 132 4.50 7.89 3.10
CA ILE A 132 4.81 9.14 3.83
C ILE A 132 5.01 10.24 2.79
N PHE A 133 4.36 11.38 2.98
CA PHE A 133 4.44 12.50 2.05
C PHE A 133 4.33 13.87 2.72
N THR A 134 4.90 14.87 2.08
CA THR A 134 4.80 16.26 2.53
C THR A 134 4.80 17.19 1.33
N SER A 135 4.22 18.38 1.52
CA SER A 135 4.23 19.45 0.53
C SER A 135 4.86 20.73 1.08
N SER A 136 5.59 21.47 0.25
CA SER A 136 6.10 22.80 0.59
C SER A 136 6.40 23.61 -0.68
N ASN A 137 6.51 24.92 -0.53
CA ASN A 137 6.95 25.84 -1.59
C ASN A 137 8.39 25.59 -2.10
N THR A 138 9.24 24.88 -1.35
CA THR A 138 10.64 24.64 -1.72
C THR A 138 11.01 23.16 -1.60
N THR A 139 11.76 22.65 -2.57
CA THR A 139 12.29 21.28 -2.60
C THR A 139 13.12 20.91 -1.37
N SER A 140 13.93 21.84 -0.84
CA SER A 140 14.77 21.61 0.35
C SER A 140 13.94 21.26 1.58
N ARG A 141 12.92 22.08 1.90
CA ARG A 141 11.98 21.81 3.02
C ARG A 141 11.27 20.46 2.88
N VAL A 142 10.86 20.10 1.66
CA VAL A 142 10.24 18.79 1.39
C VAL A 142 11.24 17.67 1.70
N ARG A 143 12.48 17.78 1.21
CA ARG A 143 13.56 16.82 1.48
C ARG A 143 13.83 16.67 2.97
N ASP A 144 14.03 17.78 3.68
CA ASP A 144 14.41 17.75 5.11
C ASP A 144 13.30 17.12 5.96
N ARG A 145 12.04 17.54 5.76
CA ARG A 145 10.88 16.97 6.47
C ARG A 145 10.69 15.49 6.19
N LEU A 146 10.86 15.06 4.94
CA LEU A 146 10.75 13.65 4.59
C LEU A 146 11.90 12.84 5.15
N GLN A 147 13.13 13.33 5.05
CA GLN A 147 14.30 12.59 5.57
C GLN A 147 14.17 12.39 7.07
N GLU A 148 13.82 13.43 7.83
CA GLU A 148 13.56 13.31 9.27
C GLU A 148 12.48 12.27 9.57
N SER A 149 11.36 12.30 8.83
CA SER A 149 10.26 11.35 9.02
C SER A 149 10.64 9.92 8.63
N ILE A 150 11.45 9.75 7.59
CA ILE A 150 12.01 8.46 7.17
C ILE A 150 12.90 7.92 8.26
N ASP A 151 13.80 8.73 8.81
CA ASP A 151 14.75 8.30 9.83
C ASP A 151 14.01 7.85 11.10
N GLN A 152 12.99 8.60 11.53
CA GLN A 152 12.13 8.21 12.64
C GLN A 152 11.37 6.90 12.37
N PHE A 153 10.83 6.73 11.17
CA PHE A 153 10.11 5.51 10.80
C PHE A 153 11.02 4.29 10.68
N VAL A 154 12.24 4.46 10.15
CA VAL A 154 13.26 3.40 10.08
C VAL A 154 13.69 2.97 11.48
N LEU A 155 13.93 3.93 12.38
CA LEU A 155 14.25 3.65 13.77
C LEU A 155 13.12 2.87 14.46
N TRP A 156 11.88 3.32 14.29
CA TRP A 156 10.71 2.60 14.81
C TRP A 156 10.63 1.17 14.25
N CYS A 157 10.78 0.99 12.93
CA CYS A 157 10.78 -0.34 12.32
C CYS A 157 11.86 -1.25 12.94
N HIS A 158 13.06 -0.72 13.16
CA HIS A 158 14.15 -1.47 13.80
C HIS A 158 13.79 -1.88 15.24
N SER A 159 13.27 -0.97 16.05
CA SER A 159 12.80 -1.25 17.42
C SER A 159 11.72 -2.33 17.48
N TRP A 160 10.85 -2.38 16.46
CA TRP A 160 9.76 -3.36 16.36
C TRP A 160 10.11 -4.59 15.51
N LYS A 161 11.39 -4.79 15.17
CA LYS A 161 11.90 -5.93 14.39
C LYS A 161 11.26 -6.07 12.99
N LEU A 162 10.81 -4.96 12.42
CA LEU A 162 10.32 -4.89 11.04
C LEU A 162 11.46 -4.50 10.10
N VAL A 163 11.49 -5.13 8.94
CA VAL A 163 12.52 -4.91 7.93
C VAL A 163 11.91 -4.22 6.72
N ILE A 164 12.33 -2.98 6.46
CA ILE A 164 12.00 -2.26 5.23
C ILE A 164 12.83 -2.83 4.08
N GLN A 165 12.27 -2.90 2.87
CA GLN A 165 12.97 -3.26 1.64
C GLN A 165 13.32 -2.00 0.83
N PRO A 166 14.54 -1.43 0.96
CA PRO A 166 14.90 -0.19 0.27
C PRO A 166 14.86 -0.33 -1.25
N THR A 167 15.17 -1.53 -1.78
CA THR A 167 15.13 -1.83 -3.22
C THR A 167 13.74 -1.81 -3.84
N LYS A 168 12.69 -2.02 -3.03
CA LYS A 168 11.29 -1.91 -3.44
C LYS A 168 10.63 -0.61 -3.00
N THR A 169 11.38 0.25 -2.31
CA THR A 169 10.87 1.54 -1.87
C THR A 169 10.83 2.49 -3.05
N GLU A 170 9.67 3.05 -3.33
CA GLU A 170 9.45 3.94 -4.47
C GLU A 170 9.29 5.39 -4.00
N LEU A 171 9.93 6.33 -4.70
CA LEU A 171 9.79 7.77 -4.45
C LEU A 171 9.17 8.43 -5.68
N ILE A 172 8.12 9.20 -5.48
CA ILE A 172 7.58 10.08 -6.53
C ILE A 172 7.63 11.54 -6.05
N HIS A 173 7.98 12.43 -6.97
CA HIS A 173 8.00 13.87 -6.75
C HIS A 173 7.05 14.51 -7.74
N PHE A 174 5.97 15.12 -7.24
CA PHE A 174 5.06 15.95 -8.00
C PHE A 174 5.64 17.36 -8.12
N LEU A 175 5.95 17.75 -9.36
CA LEU A 175 6.57 19.04 -9.65
C LEU A 175 5.52 20.02 -10.19
N PRO A 176 5.40 21.24 -9.63
CA PRO A 176 4.49 22.24 -10.16
C PRO A 176 4.92 22.73 -11.56
N HIS A 177 6.23 22.75 -11.85
CA HIS A 177 6.78 23.22 -13.12
C HIS A 177 7.71 22.18 -13.78
N PRO A 178 7.17 21.12 -14.40
CA PRO A 178 7.97 19.98 -14.88
C PRO A 178 8.91 20.29 -16.05
N ARG A 179 8.67 21.40 -16.77
CA ARG A 179 9.53 21.88 -17.87
C ARG A 179 10.75 22.68 -17.38
N LYS A 180 10.75 23.15 -16.13
CA LYS A 180 11.93 23.77 -15.54
C LYS A 180 12.89 22.64 -15.13
N LYS A 181 14.09 22.62 -15.70
CA LYS A 181 15.18 21.78 -15.19
C LYS A 181 15.51 22.28 -13.78
N TYR A 182 14.95 21.64 -12.77
CA TYR A 182 15.32 21.92 -11.39
C TYR A 182 16.73 21.37 -11.14
N SER A 183 17.64 22.21 -10.65
CA SER A 183 19.04 21.85 -10.45
C SER A 183 19.24 20.80 -9.35
N ASN A 184 18.28 20.68 -8.42
CA ASN A 184 18.40 19.80 -7.25
C ASN A 184 17.24 18.81 -7.19
N PRO A 185 17.45 17.55 -7.61
CA PRO A 185 16.50 16.46 -7.36
C PRO A 185 16.32 16.26 -5.85
N ILE A 186 15.15 15.77 -5.42
CA ILE A 186 14.98 15.29 -4.05
C ILE A 186 15.79 14.00 -3.93
N HIS A 187 16.78 14.00 -3.06
CA HIS A 187 17.57 12.83 -2.68
C HIS A 187 17.18 12.46 -1.25
N LEU A 188 16.66 11.25 -1.07
CA LEU A 188 16.31 10.69 0.23
C LEU A 188 17.10 9.41 0.43
N LYS A 189 17.40 9.10 1.68
CA LYS A 189 18.09 7.87 2.09
C LYS A 189 17.17 7.03 2.96
N VAL A 190 17.08 5.74 2.64
CA VAL A 190 16.39 4.75 3.47
C VAL A 190 17.41 3.68 3.83
N SER A 191 17.70 3.53 5.12
CA SER A 191 18.72 2.58 5.61
C SER A 191 20.07 2.75 4.87
N ASN A 192 20.54 3.98 4.71
CA ASN A 192 21.75 4.39 3.98
C ASN A 192 21.74 4.14 2.46
N ILE A 193 20.62 3.72 1.86
CA ILE A 193 20.47 3.53 0.42
C ILE A 193 19.80 4.77 -0.18
N ASP A 194 20.40 5.33 -1.22
CA ASP A 194 19.85 6.48 -1.95
C ASP A 194 18.61 6.07 -2.76
N ILE A 195 17.47 6.68 -2.46
CA ILE A 195 16.21 6.53 -3.19
C ILE A 195 16.03 7.73 -4.12
N ARG A 196 15.97 7.46 -5.42
CA ARG A 196 15.78 8.48 -6.46
C ARG A 196 14.32 8.59 -6.90
N PRO A 197 13.80 9.81 -7.17
CA PRO A 197 12.44 9.97 -7.65
C PRO A 197 12.22 9.32 -9.02
N GLN A 198 11.21 8.46 -9.10
CA GLN A 198 10.77 7.78 -10.30
C GLN A 198 9.72 8.59 -11.06
N PRO A 199 9.55 8.38 -12.37
CA PRO A 199 8.49 9.00 -13.16
C PRO A 199 7.09 8.52 -12.80
N PHE A 200 7.00 7.27 -12.36
CA PHE A 200 5.78 6.62 -11.95
C PHE A 200 6.03 5.88 -10.65
N ALA A 201 5.01 5.80 -9.80
CA ALA A 201 5.05 4.97 -8.62
C ALA A 201 3.71 4.27 -8.43
N ARG A 202 3.74 3.00 -8.04
CA ARG A 202 2.55 2.21 -7.81
C ARG A 202 2.20 2.25 -6.34
N TYR A 203 0.99 2.72 -6.04
CA TYR A 203 0.47 2.73 -4.68
C TYR A 203 -0.95 2.16 -4.66
N LEU A 204 -1.16 1.11 -3.87
CA LEU A 204 -2.46 0.47 -3.70
C LEU A 204 -3.12 0.10 -5.03
N GLY A 205 -2.33 -0.35 -6.02
CA GLY A 205 -2.84 -0.75 -7.34
C GLY A 205 -3.11 0.39 -8.34
N ILE A 206 -2.89 1.65 -7.95
CA ILE A 206 -2.94 2.81 -8.84
C ILE A 206 -1.52 3.26 -9.20
N ILE A 207 -1.32 3.66 -10.45
CA ILE A 207 -0.05 4.19 -10.93
C ILE A 207 -0.15 5.71 -10.93
N PHE A 208 0.61 6.35 -10.05
CA PHE A 208 0.73 7.80 -10.00
C PHE A 208 1.85 8.24 -10.93
N ASP A 209 1.63 9.32 -11.67
CA ASP A 209 2.63 10.00 -12.48
C ASP A 209 2.93 11.39 -11.90
N LYS A 210 4.10 11.97 -12.23
CA LYS A 210 4.56 13.24 -11.64
C LYS A 210 3.60 14.43 -11.80
N GLN A 211 2.62 14.34 -12.71
CA GLN A 211 1.68 15.42 -13.04
C GLN A 211 0.21 15.05 -12.83
N LEU A 212 -0.09 13.86 -12.33
CA LEU A 212 -1.47 13.36 -12.18
C LEU A 212 -2.24 13.39 -13.51
N ARG A 213 -1.60 13.00 -14.62
CA ARG A 213 -2.23 12.87 -15.96
C ARG A 213 -2.78 11.47 -16.20
N TRP A 214 -2.38 10.48 -15.40
CA TRP A 214 -2.92 9.12 -15.41
C TRP A 214 -2.73 8.31 -16.69
N GLN A 215 -1.98 8.79 -17.68
CA GLN A 215 -1.81 8.11 -18.97
C GLN A 215 -1.26 6.69 -18.83
N GLU A 216 -0.21 6.50 -18.02
CA GLU A 216 0.35 5.17 -17.77
C GLU A 216 -0.61 4.27 -16.97
N HIS A 217 -1.44 4.85 -16.09
CA HIS A 217 -2.46 4.08 -15.40
C HIS A 217 -3.55 3.59 -16.35
N VAL A 218 -4.01 4.43 -17.27
CA VAL A 218 -5.00 4.08 -18.29
C VAL A 218 -4.44 2.97 -19.20
N LYS A 219 -3.21 3.13 -19.73
CA LYS A 219 -2.55 2.08 -20.54
C LYS A 219 -2.42 0.76 -19.79
N HIS A 220 -2.10 0.80 -18.49
CA HIS A 220 -2.03 -0.39 -17.66
C HIS A 220 -3.41 -1.07 -17.55
N ILE A 221 -4.47 -0.30 -17.32
CA ILE A 221 -5.85 -0.82 -17.28
C ILE A 221 -6.23 -1.42 -18.63
N GLU A 222 -6.01 -0.72 -19.73
CA GLU A 222 -6.28 -1.18 -21.11
C GLU A 222 -5.61 -2.53 -21.38
N THR A 223 -4.31 -2.64 -21.07
CA THR A 223 -3.55 -3.88 -21.24
C THR A 223 -4.14 -5.02 -20.41
N ARG A 224 -4.56 -4.75 -19.16
CA ARG A 224 -5.16 -5.78 -18.30
C ARG A 224 -6.54 -6.21 -18.79
N ILE A 225 -7.37 -5.32 -19.31
CA ILE A 225 -8.71 -5.67 -19.77
C ILE A 225 -8.70 -6.28 -21.17
N GLN A 226 -7.65 -6.07 -21.98
CA GLN A 226 -7.61 -6.49 -23.37
C GLN A 226 -7.88 -7.99 -23.57
N SER A 227 -7.25 -8.86 -22.79
CA SER A 227 -7.47 -10.31 -22.87
C SER A 227 -8.90 -10.71 -22.47
N ARG A 228 -9.49 -10.02 -21.50
CA ARG A 228 -10.87 -10.24 -21.03
C ARG A 228 -11.90 -9.76 -22.04
N ILE A 229 -11.62 -8.64 -22.71
CA ILE A 229 -12.42 -8.15 -23.83
C ILE A 229 -12.34 -9.14 -24.99
N ASN A 230 -11.15 -9.65 -25.32
CA ASN A 230 -10.99 -10.65 -26.37
C ASN A 230 -11.78 -11.93 -26.07
N LEU A 231 -11.77 -12.39 -24.81
CA LEU A 231 -12.59 -13.50 -24.35
C LEU A 231 -14.09 -13.19 -24.52
N LEU A 232 -14.53 -11.99 -24.11
CA LEU A 232 -15.92 -11.57 -24.30
C LEU A 232 -16.32 -11.57 -25.78
N ARG A 233 -15.49 -11.02 -26.67
CA ARG A 233 -15.74 -11.06 -28.13
C ARG A 233 -15.80 -12.49 -28.67
N PHE A 234 -14.92 -13.36 -28.20
CA PHE A 234 -14.89 -14.76 -28.60
C PHE A 234 -16.16 -15.51 -28.19
N LEU A 235 -16.60 -15.34 -26.94
CA LEU A 235 -17.83 -15.95 -26.44
C LEU A 235 -19.05 -15.42 -27.21
N ASN A 236 -19.11 -14.10 -27.46
CA ASN A 236 -20.20 -13.51 -28.25
C ASN A 236 -20.30 -14.11 -29.67
N ARG A 237 -19.17 -14.52 -30.25
CA ARG A 237 -19.12 -15.10 -31.59
C ARG A 237 -19.57 -16.56 -31.62
N ILE A 238 -19.25 -17.34 -30.59
CA ILE A 238 -19.54 -18.79 -30.55
C ILE A 238 -20.95 -19.05 -30.04
N THR A 239 -21.45 -18.19 -29.17
CA THR A 239 -22.78 -18.32 -28.60
C THR A 239 -23.58 -17.03 -28.82
N PRO A 240 -23.90 -16.68 -30.08
CA PRO A 240 -24.68 -15.48 -30.38
C PRO A 240 -26.08 -15.49 -29.73
N ASP A 241 -26.66 -16.68 -29.56
CA ASP A 241 -27.95 -16.88 -28.88
C ASP A 241 -27.82 -16.98 -27.35
N SER A 242 -26.58 -16.94 -26.81
CA SER A 242 -26.40 -16.98 -25.35
C SER A 242 -26.85 -15.67 -24.72
N ASN A 243 -28.03 -15.78 -24.10
CA ASN A 243 -28.61 -14.93 -23.07
C ASN A 243 -27.73 -13.73 -22.70
N GLU A 244 -28.08 -12.53 -23.18
CA GLU A 244 -27.43 -11.23 -22.89
C GLU A 244 -27.03 -11.09 -21.41
N LYS A 245 -27.82 -11.69 -20.50
CA LYS A 245 -27.56 -11.83 -19.07
C LYS A 245 -26.19 -12.45 -18.74
N ILE A 246 -25.79 -13.51 -19.44
CA ILE A 246 -24.50 -14.19 -19.25
C ILE A 246 -23.36 -13.26 -19.65
N MET A 247 -23.47 -12.62 -20.82
CA MET A 247 -22.47 -11.67 -21.32
C MET A 247 -22.33 -10.47 -20.37
N LEU A 248 -23.46 -9.95 -19.90
CA LEU A 248 -23.49 -8.88 -18.90
C LEU A 248 -22.86 -9.32 -17.57
N ASN A 249 -23.08 -10.56 -17.13
CA ASN A 249 -22.47 -11.11 -15.92
C ASN A 249 -20.96 -11.29 -16.06
N ILE A 250 -20.48 -11.73 -17.22
CA ILE A 250 -19.04 -11.83 -17.52
C ILE A 250 -18.41 -10.44 -17.52
N TYR A 251 -19.03 -9.46 -18.17
CA TYR A 251 -18.58 -8.07 -18.13
C TYR A 251 -18.52 -7.53 -16.69
N LYS A 252 -19.61 -7.71 -15.92
CA LYS A 252 -19.71 -7.25 -14.53
C LYS A 252 -18.71 -7.92 -13.59
N SER A 253 -18.30 -9.16 -13.87
CA SER A 253 -17.37 -9.92 -13.02
C SER A 253 -15.90 -9.76 -13.40
N LEU A 254 -15.57 -9.65 -14.69
CA LEU A 254 -14.19 -9.64 -15.16
C LEU A 254 -13.67 -8.26 -15.53
N ILE A 255 -14.51 -7.41 -16.14
CA ILE A 255 -14.07 -6.14 -16.74
C ILE A 255 -14.43 -4.97 -15.82
N ARG A 256 -15.69 -4.86 -15.40
CA ARG A 256 -16.18 -3.76 -14.56
C ARG A 256 -15.36 -3.56 -13.28
N PRO A 257 -14.93 -4.59 -12.52
CA PRO A 257 -14.16 -4.38 -11.30
C PRO A 257 -12.80 -3.73 -11.56
N ILE A 258 -12.20 -3.98 -12.72
CA ILE A 258 -10.91 -3.38 -13.10
C ILE A 258 -11.11 -1.93 -13.51
N LEU A 259 -12.12 -1.64 -14.33
CA LEU A 259 -12.42 -0.28 -14.78
C LEU A 259 -12.87 0.64 -13.64
N THR A 260 -13.66 0.10 -12.70
CA THR A 260 -14.19 0.87 -11.57
C THR A 260 -13.18 1.03 -10.43
N TYR A 261 -12.12 0.23 -10.41
CA TYR A 261 -11.07 0.36 -9.41
C TYR A 261 -10.25 1.62 -9.67
N GLY A 262 -10.21 2.53 -8.69
CA GLY A 262 -9.48 3.79 -8.82
C GLY A 262 -10.16 4.85 -9.70
N SER A 263 -11.34 4.58 -10.27
CA SER A 263 -12.04 5.52 -11.15
C SER A 263 -12.34 6.86 -10.49
N SER A 264 -12.55 6.89 -9.17
CA SER A 264 -12.76 8.14 -8.42
C SER A 264 -11.57 9.09 -8.42
N VAL A 265 -10.37 8.59 -8.73
CA VAL A 265 -9.17 9.42 -8.90
C VAL A 265 -9.11 10.00 -10.31
N LEU A 266 -9.53 9.21 -11.30
CA LEU A 266 -9.56 9.57 -12.72
C LEU A 266 -10.65 10.61 -13.04
N LEU A 267 -11.85 10.45 -12.48
CA LEU A 267 -12.96 11.39 -12.70
C LEU A 267 -12.61 12.82 -12.26
N ASN A 268 -11.89 12.95 -11.14
CA ASN A 268 -11.40 14.25 -10.66
C ASN A 268 -10.30 14.86 -11.55
N ALA A 269 -9.81 14.13 -12.55
CA ALA A 269 -8.82 14.61 -13.50
C ALA A 269 -9.44 15.11 -14.82
N GLU A 270 -10.65 14.66 -15.16
CA GLU A 270 -11.38 15.03 -16.38
C GLU A 270 -12.16 16.35 -16.26
N ASP A 271 -12.39 16.86 -15.04
CA ASP A 271 -12.96 18.20 -14.81
C ASP A 271 -11.98 19.36 -15.14
N LYS A 272 -10.97 19.12 -15.98
CA LYS A 272 -9.94 20.07 -16.44
C LYS A 272 -9.80 20.03 -17.96
#